data_AF-A0A376LPD4-F1
#
_entry.id   AF-A0A376LPD4-F1
#
_cell.length_a   1.000
_cell.length_b   1.000
_cell.length_c   1.000
_cell.angle_alpha   90.00
_cell.angle_beta   90.00
_cell.angle_gamma   90.00
#
_symmetry.space_group_name_H-M   'P 1'
#
loop_
_entity.id
_entity.type
_entity.pdbx_description
1 polymer ?
#
loop_
_entity_poly.entity_id
_entity_poly.type
_entity_poly.pdbx_seq_one_letter_code
_entity_poly.pdbx_strand_id
1 'polypeptide(L)'
;MALFDGEDPFAQHRPLDDKRYALDHFQTKLLKLPQTMQTARGKQLAQHNAQFLVEFMAKLGAELAGENEGIDHKVIDAFSPAG
;
A
#
# COMPACT_ATOMS: atom_id res chain seq x y z
N MET A 1 -18.04 -2.56 -0.60
CA MET A 1 -16.57 -2.44 -0.64
C MET A 1 -16.05 -2.82 0.74
N ALA A 2 -15.24 -3.86 0.82
CA ALA A 2 -14.56 -4.24 2.06
C ALA A 2 -13.19 -3.55 2.13
N LEU A 3 -12.56 -3.51 3.31
CA LEU A 3 -11.23 -2.91 3.45
C LEU A 3 -10.17 -3.73 2.70
N PHE A 4 -10.19 -5.04 2.90
CA PHE A 4 -9.28 -6.02 2.28
C PHE A 4 -9.96 -7.39 2.22
N ASP A 5 -9.32 -8.36 1.54
CA ASP A 5 -9.73 -9.77 1.57
C ASP A 5 -9.16 -10.45 2.82
N GLY A 6 -9.99 -11.22 3.54
CA GLY A 6 -9.61 -11.78 4.84
C GLY A 6 -8.49 -12.81 4.79
N GLU A 7 -8.36 -13.54 3.68
CA GLU A 7 -7.32 -14.56 3.50
C GLU A 7 -6.08 -13.98 2.79
N ASP A 8 -6.27 -12.96 1.94
CA ASP A 8 -5.17 -12.30 1.22
C ASP A 8 -5.34 -10.76 1.21
N PRO A 9 -4.97 -10.09 2.31
CA PRO A 9 -5.22 -8.65 2.48
C PRO A 9 -4.51 -7.77 1.45
N PHE A 10 -3.36 -8.23 0.93
CA PHE A 10 -2.51 -7.51 -0.01
C PHE A 10 -2.57 -8.07 -1.45
N ALA A 11 -3.48 -9.00 -1.73
CA ALA A 11 -3.68 -9.61 -3.05
C ALA A 11 -2.39 -10.25 -3.65
N GLN A 12 -1.61 -10.95 -2.82
CA GLN A 12 -0.38 -11.62 -3.27
C GLN A 12 -0.63 -12.88 -4.13
N HIS A 13 -1.76 -13.55 -3.93
CA HIS A 13 -2.12 -14.82 -4.58
C HIS A 13 -3.39 -14.71 -5.43
N ARG A 14 -3.94 -13.51 -5.60
CA ARG A 14 -5.15 -13.24 -6.39
C ARG A 14 -4.97 -11.97 -7.23
N PRO A 15 -5.77 -11.79 -8.30
CA PRO A 15 -5.81 -10.50 -9.00
C PRO A 15 -6.34 -9.39 -8.10
N LEU A 16 -5.87 -8.16 -8.36
CA LEU A 16 -6.36 -6.94 -7.73
C LEU A 16 -7.79 -6.63 -8.20
N ASP A 17 -8.67 -6.35 -7.25
CA ASP A 17 -10.06 -5.90 -7.46
C ASP A 17 -10.35 -4.68 -6.58
N ASP A 18 -9.96 -3.52 -7.08
CA ASP A 18 -10.08 -2.24 -6.36
C ASP A 18 -11.52 -1.70 -6.26
N LYS A 19 -12.49 -2.37 -6.89
CA LYS A 19 -13.92 -2.09 -6.70
C LYS A 19 -14.47 -2.85 -5.50
N ARG A 20 -13.88 -4.01 -5.19
CA ARG A 20 -14.29 -4.88 -4.10
C ARG A 20 -13.52 -4.60 -2.82
N TYR A 21 -12.21 -4.35 -2.91
CA TYR A 21 -11.28 -4.18 -1.79
C TYR A 21 -10.55 -2.84 -1.85
N ALA A 22 -10.63 -2.06 -0.77
CA ALA A 22 -10.00 -0.75 -0.71
C ALA A 22 -8.46 -0.83 -0.73
N LEU A 23 -7.86 -1.84 -0.10
CA LEU A 23 -6.40 -2.02 -0.08
C LEU A 23 -5.82 -2.28 -1.48
N ASP A 24 -6.55 -3.00 -2.32
CA ASP A 24 -6.14 -3.23 -3.71
C ASP A 24 -6.02 -1.89 -4.47
N HIS A 25 -6.86 -0.90 -4.15
CA HIS A 25 -6.81 0.43 -4.75
C HIS A 25 -5.49 1.16 -4.50
N PHE A 26 -4.82 0.85 -3.40
CA PHE A 26 -3.54 1.46 -3.08
C PHE A 26 -2.52 1.04 -4.14
N GLN A 27 -2.48 -0.24 -4.48
CA GLN A 27 -1.59 -0.80 -5.48
C GLN A 27 -2.00 -0.46 -6.91
N THR A 28 -3.29 -0.49 -7.23
CA THR A 28 -3.75 -0.19 -8.60
C THR A 28 -3.54 1.26 -8.98
N LYS A 29 -3.66 2.18 -8.01
CA LYS A 29 -3.68 3.62 -8.25
C LYS A 29 -2.76 4.43 -7.33
N LEU A 30 -3.02 4.46 -6.02
CA LEU A 30 -2.42 5.47 -5.13
C LEU A 30 -0.89 5.43 -5.12
N LEU A 31 -0.30 4.24 -5.05
CA LEU A 31 1.15 4.04 -5.05
C LEU A 31 1.80 4.31 -6.41
N LYS A 32 1.01 4.39 -7.49
CA LYS A 32 1.49 4.73 -8.85
C LYS A 32 1.39 6.22 -9.15
N LEU A 33 0.55 6.97 -8.41
CA LEU A 33 0.37 8.42 -8.59
C LEU A 33 1.67 9.22 -8.60
N PRO A 34 2.70 8.92 -7.79
CA PRO A 34 3.95 9.69 -7.82
C PRO A 34 4.60 9.71 -9.21
N GLN A 35 4.48 8.62 -9.97
CA GLN A 35 5.06 8.50 -11.32
C GLN A 35 4.29 9.31 -12.36
N THR A 36 3.02 9.62 -12.11
CA THR A 36 2.16 10.36 -13.03
C THR A 36 2.15 11.88 -12.76
N MET A 37 2.86 12.34 -11.72
CA MET A 37 2.94 13.75 -11.38
C MET A 37 3.69 14.53 -12.47
N GLN A 38 3.13 15.67 -12.88
CA GLN A 38 3.65 16.48 -13.98
C GLN A 38 4.71 17.50 -13.56
N THR A 39 4.88 17.74 -12.26
CA THR A 39 5.86 18.68 -11.72
C THR A 39 6.84 17.97 -10.79
N ALA A 40 8.09 18.43 -10.76
CA ALA A 40 9.12 17.86 -9.90
C ALA A 40 8.73 17.93 -8.41
N ARG A 41 8.20 19.07 -7.97
CA ARG A 41 7.73 19.24 -6.59
C ARG A 41 6.52 18.35 -6.27
N GLY A 42 5.59 18.20 -7.21
CA GLY A 42 4.44 17.31 -7.08
C GLY A 42 4.87 15.85 -6.95
N LYS A 43 5.84 15.40 -7.77
CA LYS A 43 6.42 14.06 -7.69
C LYS A 43 7.04 13.78 -6.32
N GLN A 44 7.85 14.70 -5.80
CA GLN A 44 8.48 14.55 -4.48
C GLN A 44 7.45 14.46 -3.35
N LEU A 45 6.43 15.32 -3.37
CA LEU A 45 5.38 15.30 -2.35
C LEU A 45 4.56 14.01 -2.44
N ALA A 46 4.23 13.57 -3.64
CA ALA A 46 3.51 12.32 -3.86
C ALA A 46 4.33 11.10 -3.42
N GLN A 47 5.65 11.07 -3.67
CA GLN A 47 6.54 9.99 -3.20
C GLN A 47 6.51 9.90 -1.66
N HIS A 48 6.65 11.04 -0.97
CA HIS A 48 6.57 11.08 0.49
C HIS A 48 5.22 10.56 1.02
N ASN A 49 4.12 11.01 0.44
CA ASN A 49 2.79 10.57 0.86
C ASN A 49 2.52 9.09 0.52
N ALA A 50 3.05 8.60 -0.61
CA ALA A 50 2.96 7.18 -0.97
C ALA A 50 3.75 6.31 0.00
N GLN A 51 4.90 6.76 0.47
CA GLN A 51 5.68 6.06 1.49
C GLN A 51 4.90 5.91 2.81
N PHE A 52 4.18 6.95 3.25
CA PHE A 52 3.28 6.84 4.40
C PHE A 52 2.20 5.77 4.22
N LEU A 53 1.63 5.64 3.01
CA LEU A 53 0.65 4.57 2.74
C LEU A 53 1.27 3.17 2.85
N VAL A 54 2.53 3.01 2.47
CA VAL A 54 3.27 1.74 2.64
C VAL A 54 3.50 1.43 4.10
N GLU A 55 3.90 2.41 4.91
CA GLU A 55 4.07 2.25 6.36
C GLU A 55 2.74 1.89 7.04
N PHE A 56 1.65 2.52 6.64
CA PHE A 56 0.31 2.16 7.10
C PHE A 56 -0.05 0.71 6.76
N MET A 57 0.19 0.27 5.52
CA MET A 57 -0.03 -1.12 5.12
C MET A 57 0.83 -2.09 5.93
N ALA A 58 2.08 -1.74 6.21
CA ALA A 58 2.99 -2.56 7.00
C ALA A 58 2.53 -2.70 8.45
N LYS A 59 2.01 -1.61 9.03
CA LYS A 59 1.39 -1.63 10.35
C LYS A 59 0.16 -2.52 10.39
N LEU A 60 -0.72 -2.36 9.40
CA LEU A 60 -1.91 -3.19 9.25
C LEU A 60 -1.55 -4.68 9.09
N GLY A 61 -0.52 -5.00 8.29
CA GLY A 61 -0.03 -6.37 8.12
C GLY A 61 0.39 -7.02 9.43
N ALA A 62 1.13 -6.29 10.27
CA ALA A 62 1.52 -6.74 11.60
C ALA A 62 0.30 -6.97 12.51
N GLU A 63 -0.66 -6.04 12.53
CA GLU A 63 -1.90 -6.19 13.31
C GLU A 63 -2.70 -7.43 12.89
N LEU A 64 -2.80 -7.71 11.59
CA LEU A 64 -3.47 -8.89 11.06
C LEU A 64 -2.73 -10.20 11.40
N ALA A 65 -1.41 -10.16 11.56
CA ALA A 65 -0.61 -11.27 12.06
C ALA A 65 -0.69 -11.44 13.59
N GLY A 66 -1.40 -10.55 14.30
CA GLY A 66 -1.54 -10.56 15.76
C GLY A 66 -0.52 -9.70 16.51
N GLU A 67 0.35 -8.98 15.79
CA GLU A 67 1.36 -8.08 16.36
C GLU A 67 0.84 -6.64 16.45
N ASN A 68 0.20 -6.31 17.59
CA ASN A 68 -0.48 -5.02 17.77
C ASN A 68 0.44 -3.79 17.78
N GLU A 69 1.75 -3.94 18.01
CA GLU A 69 2.71 -2.82 18.10
C GLU A 69 3.76 -2.86 16.98
N GLY A 70 3.92 -4.01 16.31
CA GLY A 70 4.95 -4.22 15.29
C GLY A 70 4.66 -3.58 13.93
N ILE A 71 5.57 -3.82 12.99
CA ILE A 71 5.49 -3.41 11.58
C ILE A 71 5.94 -4.59 10.72
N ASP A 72 5.15 -4.95 9.71
CA ASP A 72 5.53 -5.98 8.75
C ASP A 72 6.52 -5.43 7.72
N HIS A 73 7.80 -5.71 7.95
CA HIS A 73 8.89 -5.27 7.08
C HIS A 73 8.78 -5.85 5.67
N LYS A 74 8.14 -7.01 5.49
CA LYS A 74 7.93 -7.59 4.16
C LYS A 74 7.04 -6.72 3.28
N VAL A 75 6.06 -6.05 3.89
CA VAL A 75 5.17 -5.10 3.21
C VAL A 75 5.95 -3.85 2.81
N ILE A 76 6.84 -3.35 3.68
CA ILE A 76 7.72 -2.23 3.34
C ILE A 76 8.61 -2.59 2.15
N ASP A 77 9.28 -3.74 2.19
CA ASP A 77 10.17 -4.20 1.13
C ASP A 77 9.42 -4.40 -0.20
N ALA A 78 8.18 -4.89 -0.15
CA ALA A 78 7.38 -5.17 -1.34
C ALA A 78 6.82 -3.91 -2.02
N PHE A 79 6.47 -2.88 -1.24
CA PHE A 79 5.67 -1.75 -1.75
C PHE A 79 6.37 -0.40 -1.66
N SER A 80 7.57 -0.32 -1.08
CA SER A 80 8.30 0.94 -1.00
C SER A 80 8.51 1.53 -2.41
N PRO A 81 8.15 2.80 -2.64
CA PRO A 81 8.37 3.43 -3.93
C PRO A 81 9.88 3.48 -4.20
N ALA A 82 10.31 2.89 -5.32
CA ALA A 82 11.68 3.06 -5.79
C ALA A 82 11.99 4.57 -5.92
N GLY A 83 13.10 5.00 -5.32
CA GLY A 83 13.58 6.38 -5.34
C GLY A 83 13.73 6.94 -6.75
#